data_AF-A0AAW8UJG9-F1
#
_entry.id   AF-A0AAW8UJG9-F1
#
_cell.length_a   1.000
_cell.length_b   1.000
_cell.length_c   1.000
_cell.angle_alpha   90.00
_cell.angle_beta   90.00
_cell.angle_gamma   90.00
#
_symmetry.space_group_name_H-M   'P 1'
#
loop_
_entity.id
_entity.type
_entity.pdbx_description
1 polymer ?
#
loop_
_entity_poly.entity_id
_entity_poly.type
_entity_poly.pdbx_seq_one_letter_code
_entity_poly.pdbx_strand_id
1 'polypeptide(L)'
;MKQIKRIMGIDPWKITSNQIEKEDRRLQESLTSIGNGYMGMRGNFSETYSGDSHQGTYIAGVWFPDKTRVGWWKNGYPEYFGKAINALNFASVRVFIDDKEVDLAASHVTDFNLSLDMEKGVLTYTYVAYGVRVTAERFFSIAQQELAVFAFMFESLDGEIHQIRTASIIDANVRNEDSNYDEKFWTVKNLDNTATGSFIVT
;
A
#
# COMPACT_ATOMS: atom_id res chain seq x y z
N MET A 1 3.37 20.84 -27.75
CA MET A 1 4.35 20.08 -26.94
C MET A 1 3.59 19.29 -25.90
N LYS A 2 3.91 18.00 -25.68
CA LYS A 2 3.30 17.22 -24.60
C LYS A 2 3.77 17.81 -23.27
N GLN A 3 2.87 18.29 -22.44
CA GLN A 3 3.22 18.80 -21.11
C GLN A 3 3.63 17.61 -20.25
N ILE A 4 4.88 17.60 -19.77
CA ILE A 4 5.39 16.55 -18.90
C ILE A 4 5.11 16.97 -17.45
N LYS A 5 4.35 16.16 -16.73
CA LYS A 5 4.12 16.31 -15.29
C LYS A 5 5.17 15.50 -14.55
N ARG A 6 5.95 16.14 -13.67
CA ARG A 6 6.95 15.50 -12.81
C ARG A 6 6.60 15.83 -11.36
N ILE A 7 6.38 14.78 -10.57
CA ILE A 7 6.04 14.87 -9.14
C ILE A 7 7.13 14.30 -8.23
N MET A 8 8.20 13.74 -8.81
CA MET A 8 9.31 13.14 -8.08
C MET A 8 10.63 13.85 -8.38
N GLY A 9 11.55 13.83 -7.43
CA GLY A 9 12.92 14.29 -7.58
C GLY A 9 13.72 13.44 -8.56
N ILE A 10 14.86 13.99 -8.99
CA ILE A 10 15.83 13.28 -9.82
C ILE A 10 17.01 12.91 -8.94
N ASP A 11 17.27 11.62 -8.83
CA ASP A 11 18.45 11.06 -8.17
C ASP A 11 18.94 9.84 -8.97
N PRO A 12 20.25 9.54 -9.01
CA PRO A 12 20.78 8.40 -9.77
C PRO A 12 20.22 7.04 -9.35
N TRP A 13 19.90 6.87 -8.07
CA TRP A 13 19.49 5.58 -7.47
C TRP A 13 18.20 5.66 -6.69
N LYS A 14 17.62 6.85 -6.53
CA LYS A 14 16.41 7.05 -5.74
C LYS A 14 15.30 7.73 -6.53
N ILE A 15 14.06 7.34 -6.22
CA ILE A 15 12.87 8.12 -6.59
C ILE A 15 12.38 8.79 -5.31
N THR A 16 12.47 10.11 -5.24
CA THR A 16 12.21 10.88 -4.01
C THR A 16 11.04 11.85 -4.16
N SER A 17 10.38 12.17 -3.07
CA SER A 17 9.39 13.26 -2.97
C SER A 17 9.41 13.82 -1.56
N ASN A 18 9.26 15.14 -1.41
CA ASN A 18 9.20 15.84 -0.12
C ASN A 18 7.76 16.24 0.25
N GLN A 19 6.76 15.68 -0.43
CA GLN A 19 5.36 15.95 -0.15
C GLN A 19 4.48 14.74 -0.43
N ILE A 20 3.33 14.71 0.23
CA ILE A 20 2.24 13.80 -0.11
C ILE A 20 1.51 14.42 -1.30
N GLU A 21 1.66 13.83 -2.47
CA GLU A 21 1.08 14.31 -3.73
C GLU A 21 -0.42 14.01 -3.75
N LYS A 22 -1.25 14.75 -3.01
CA LYS A 22 -2.66 14.40 -2.78
C LYS A 22 -3.47 14.33 -4.08
N GLU A 23 -3.25 15.26 -5.01
CA GLU A 23 -3.91 15.30 -6.32
C GLU A 23 -3.36 14.26 -7.31
N ASP A 24 -2.13 13.79 -7.09
CA ASP A 24 -1.44 12.81 -7.93
C ASP A 24 -1.11 11.52 -7.17
N ARG A 25 -1.90 11.20 -6.14
CA ARG A 25 -1.55 10.15 -5.20
C ARG A 25 -1.43 8.80 -5.90
N ARG A 26 -2.38 8.48 -6.77
CA ARG A 26 -2.34 7.27 -7.61
C ARG A 26 -1.09 7.21 -8.50
N LEU A 27 -0.57 8.36 -8.96
CA LEU A 27 0.67 8.41 -9.74
C LEU A 27 1.89 8.18 -8.82
N GLN A 28 1.95 8.84 -7.67
CA GLN A 28 3.02 8.64 -6.68
C GLN A 28 3.10 7.19 -6.22
N GLU A 29 1.96 6.56 -5.92
CA GLU A 29 1.85 5.14 -5.59
C GLU A 29 2.36 4.23 -6.71
N SER A 30 2.05 4.56 -7.97
CA SER A 30 2.51 3.77 -9.11
C SER A 30 4.04 3.82 -9.23
N LEU A 31 4.61 5.03 -9.15
CA LEU A 31 6.05 5.28 -9.25
C LEU A 31 6.87 4.67 -8.11
N THR A 32 6.23 4.37 -6.98
CA THR A 32 6.87 3.86 -5.76
C THR A 32 6.46 2.43 -5.43
N SER A 33 5.97 1.70 -6.45
CA SER A 33 5.66 0.28 -6.34
C SER A 33 6.92 -0.55 -6.15
N ILE A 34 6.84 -1.60 -5.34
CA ILE A 34 7.94 -2.53 -5.07
C ILE A 34 7.44 -3.98 -5.10
N GLY A 35 8.32 -4.93 -5.39
CA GLY A 35 7.99 -6.35 -5.45
C GLY A 35 9.22 -7.22 -5.68
N ASN A 36 9.06 -8.53 -5.53
CA ASN A 36 10.13 -9.53 -5.59
C ASN A 36 9.87 -10.64 -6.63
N GLY A 37 8.93 -10.43 -7.54
CA GLY A 37 8.51 -11.42 -8.55
C GLY A 37 7.47 -12.43 -8.05
N TYR A 38 7.49 -12.80 -6.77
CA TYR A 38 6.44 -13.60 -6.14
C TYR A 38 5.21 -12.77 -5.79
N MET A 39 5.44 -11.56 -5.27
CA MET A 39 4.39 -10.59 -4.99
C MET A 39 4.89 -9.17 -5.23
N GLY A 40 3.95 -8.23 -5.33
CA GLY A 40 4.24 -6.82 -5.45
C GLY A 40 3.11 -5.96 -4.91
N MET A 41 3.44 -4.74 -4.54
CA MET A 41 2.49 -3.78 -3.99
C MET A 41 2.79 -2.39 -4.51
N ARG A 42 1.74 -1.61 -4.72
CA ARG A 42 1.86 -0.18 -5.01
C ARG A 42 2.48 0.57 -3.84
N GLY A 43 2.91 1.80 -4.07
CA GLY A 43 3.38 2.74 -3.06
C GLY A 43 2.33 3.22 -2.05
N ASN A 44 1.30 2.41 -1.73
CA ASN A 44 0.27 2.74 -0.74
C ASN A 44 0.91 2.95 0.63
N PHE A 45 0.35 3.82 1.47
CA PHE A 45 0.80 3.94 2.85
C PHE A 45 0.30 2.74 3.66
N SER A 46 1.08 2.32 4.67
CA SER A 46 0.63 1.30 5.62
C SER A 46 -0.41 1.88 6.59
N GLU A 47 -0.27 3.16 6.95
CA GLU A 47 -1.20 3.92 7.78
C GLU A 47 -2.47 4.30 7.06
N THR A 48 -3.44 4.79 7.82
CA THR A 48 -4.69 5.33 7.30
C THR A 48 -4.40 6.46 6.30
N TYR A 49 -5.04 6.38 5.15
CA TYR A 49 -5.06 7.45 4.14
C TYR A 49 -6.48 7.49 3.55
N SER A 50 -7.27 8.48 3.95
CA SER A 50 -8.68 8.60 3.53
C SER A 50 -8.91 9.31 2.19
N GLY A 51 -7.84 9.83 1.57
CA GLY A 51 -7.90 10.50 0.27
C GLY A 51 -8.00 9.54 -0.91
N ASP A 52 -8.03 10.10 -2.13
CA ASP A 52 -8.02 9.27 -3.35
C ASP A 52 -6.72 8.45 -3.44
N SER A 53 -6.87 7.14 -3.58
CA SER A 53 -5.79 6.15 -3.57
C SER A 53 -6.23 4.93 -4.38
N HIS A 54 -5.26 4.18 -4.91
CA HIS A 54 -5.53 2.88 -5.51
C HIS A 54 -4.79 1.81 -4.72
N GLN A 55 -5.47 1.21 -3.74
CA GLN A 55 -4.92 0.11 -2.94
C GLN A 55 -4.67 -1.11 -3.83
N GLY A 56 -3.43 -1.59 -3.91
CA GLY A 56 -3.08 -2.70 -4.80
C GLY A 56 -1.91 -3.53 -4.32
N THR A 57 -2.19 -4.77 -3.92
CA THR A 57 -1.22 -5.82 -3.64
C THR A 57 -1.53 -7.02 -4.53
N TYR A 58 -0.54 -7.64 -5.15
CA TYR A 58 -0.73 -8.72 -6.12
C TYR A 58 0.24 -9.86 -5.85
N ILE A 59 -0.24 -11.10 -5.97
CA ILE A 59 0.55 -12.32 -5.84
C ILE A 59 0.60 -12.99 -7.21
N ALA A 60 1.81 -13.31 -7.68
CA ALA A 60 2.03 -13.90 -8.99
C ALA A 60 1.30 -15.25 -9.11
N GLY A 61 0.60 -15.46 -10.22
CA GLY A 61 -0.18 -16.67 -10.47
C GLY A 61 -1.53 -16.73 -9.75
N VAL A 62 -1.87 -15.76 -8.90
CA VAL A 62 -3.20 -15.65 -8.29
C VAL A 62 -4.07 -14.73 -9.15
N TRP A 63 -5.05 -15.31 -9.83
CA TRP A 63 -5.92 -14.61 -10.76
C TRP A 63 -7.36 -15.09 -10.65
N PHE A 64 -8.29 -14.28 -11.17
CA PHE A 64 -9.72 -14.61 -11.19
C PHE A 64 -10.27 -14.55 -12.62
N PRO A 65 -11.08 -15.55 -13.04
CA PRO A 65 -11.74 -15.57 -14.34
C PRO A 65 -12.97 -14.65 -14.31
N ASP A 66 -12.75 -13.35 -14.40
CA ASP A 66 -13.83 -12.36 -14.34
C ASP A 66 -14.70 -12.44 -15.61
N LYS A 67 -16.00 -12.69 -15.45
CA LYS A 67 -16.91 -13.00 -16.56
C LYS A 67 -16.90 -11.85 -17.57
N THR A 68 -16.83 -12.19 -18.86
CA THR A 68 -16.71 -11.18 -19.92
C THR A 68 -17.92 -10.24 -19.95
N ARG A 69 -17.63 -8.93 -19.83
CA ARG A 69 -18.61 -7.84 -20.01
C ARG A 69 -18.30 -7.09 -21.29
N VAL A 70 -19.19 -7.17 -22.26
CA VAL A 70 -19.07 -6.52 -23.58
C VAL A 70 -20.38 -5.84 -23.97
N GLY A 71 -20.30 -4.83 -24.84
CA GLY A 71 -21.51 -4.16 -25.36
C GLY A 71 -22.40 -5.09 -26.17
N TRP A 72 -21.82 -5.89 -27.07
CA TRP A 72 -22.53 -6.87 -27.90
C TRP A 72 -21.66 -8.12 -28.11
N TRP A 73 -22.24 -9.30 -27.95
CA TRP A 73 -21.52 -10.56 -28.08
C TRP A 73 -21.11 -10.86 -29.53
N LYS A 74 -19.97 -11.53 -29.71
CA LYS A 74 -19.46 -12.01 -31.00
C LYS A 74 -18.94 -13.44 -30.87
N ASN A 75 -19.06 -14.21 -31.95
CA ASN A 75 -18.52 -15.57 -32.01
C ASN A 75 -17.01 -15.54 -31.80
N GLY A 76 -16.51 -16.34 -30.87
CA GLY A 76 -15.09 -16.41 -30.51
C GLY A 76 -14.67 -15.51 -29.35
N TYR A 77 -15.58 -14.75 -28.74
CA TYR A 77 -15.26 -14.06 -27.48
C TYR A 77 -15.02 -15.05 -26.34
N PRO A 78 -14.00 -14.79 -25.50
CA PRO A 78 -13.74 -15.63 -24.34
C PRO A 78 -14.86 -15.46 -23.31
N GLU A 79 -15.11 -16.50 -22.54
CA GLU A 79 -16.13 -16.49 -21.47
C GLU A 79 -15.71 -15.59 -20.29
N TYR A 80 -14.40 -15.38 -20.11
CA TYR A 80 -13.83 -14.60 -19.04
C TYR A 80 -12.58 -13.81 -19.47
N PHE A 81 -12.26 -12.78 -18.70
CA PHE A 81 -11.02 -12.03 -18.74
C PHE A 81 -10.23 -12.35 -17.47
N GLY A 82 -9.09 -13.03 -17.62
CA GLY A 82 -8.23 -13.35 -16.47
C GLY A 82 -7.57 -12.09 -15.92
N LYS A 83 -7.78 -11.80 -14.63
CA LYS A 83 -7.20 -10.63 -13.95
C LYS A 83 -6.38 -11.06 -12.75
N ALA A 84 -5.20 -10.48 -12.59
CA ALA A 84 -4.54 -10.51 -11.29
C ALA A 84 -5.44 -9.76 -10.29
N ILE A 85 -5.72 -10.40 -9.15
CA ILE A 85 -6.65 -9.83 -8.17
C ILE A 85 -5.88 -9.09 -7.09
N ASN A 86 -6.50 -8.03 -6.58
CA ASN A 86 -6.01 -7.35 -5.39
C ASN A 86 -6.06 -8.33 -4.22
N ALA A 87 -4.90 -8.71 -3.70
CA ALA A 87 -4.75 -9.60 -2.57
C ALA A 87 -5.24 -8.91 -1.29
N LEU A 88 -5.36 -9.70 -0.21
CA LEU A 88 -5.66 -9.16 1.11
C LEU A 88 -4.65 -8.07 1.49
N ASN A 89 -5.12 -7.01 2.14
CA ASN A 89 -4.23 -5.96 2.62
C ASN A 89 -3.56 -6.40 3.92
N PHE A 90 -2.36 -6.97 3.81
CA PHE A 90 -1.51 -7.36 4.95
C PHE A 90 -0.54 -6.24 5.37
N ALA A 91 -0.53 -5.11 4.67
CA ALA A 91 0.38 -4.00 4.93
C ALA A 91 -0.21 -2.94 5.87
N SER A 92 -1.48 -3.07 6.23
CA SER A 92 -2.21 -2.06 7.00
C SER A 92 -1.76 -2.01 8.45
N VAL A 93 -1.42 -0.81 8.93
CA VAL A 93 -1.04 -0.52 10.31
C VAL A 93 -1.68 0.80 10.72
N ARG A 94 -2.69 0.78 11.59
CA ARG A 94 -3.22 2.03 12.17
C ARG A 94 -2.23 2.55 13.20
N VAL A 95 -1.86 3.83 13.10
CA VAL A 95 -0.92 4.50 14.00
C VAL A 95 -1.66 5.56 14.81
N PHE A 96 -1.47 5.55 16.12
CA PHE A 96 -2.04 6.52 17.05
C PHE A 96 -0.92 7.15 17.89
N ILE A 97 -0.94 8.48 17.99
CA ILE A 97 -0.04 9.27 18.83
C ILE A 97 -0.93 10.06 19.79
N ASP A 98 -0.77 9.83 21.10
CA ASP A 98 -1.60 10.42 22.16
C ASP A 98 -3.11 10.26 21.87
N ASP A 99 -3.49 9.01 21.56
CA ASP A 99 -4.84 8.57 21.18
C ASP A 99 -5.42 9.18 19.89
N LYS A 100 -4.68 10.02 19.17
CA LYS A 100 -5.07 10.56 17.87
C LYS A 100 -4.56 9.66 16.75
N GLU A 101 -5.47 9.16 15.93
CA GLU A 101 -5.08 8.41 14.73
C GLU A 101 -4.41 9.33 13.71
N VAL A 102 -3.32 8.84 13.13
CA VAL A 102 -2.68 9.48 11.99
C VAL A 102 -3.38 9.02 10.71
N ASP A 103 -4.03 9.96 10.03
CA ASP A 103 -4.51 9.80 8.66
C ASP A 103 -3.70 10.73 7.76
N LEU A 104 -2.85 10.16 6.89
CA LEU A 104 -1.93 10.93 6.06
C LEU A 104 -2.64 11.85 5.03
N ALA A 105 -3.95 11.66 4.81
CA ALA A 105 -4.75 12.57 4.01
C ALA A 105 -5.29 13.77 4.81
N ALA A 106 -5.66 13.57 6.09
CA ALA A 106 -6.42 14.52 6.90
C ALA A 106 -5.64 15.15 8.05
N SER A 107 -4.71 14.42 8.67
CA SER A 107 -3.86 14.90 9.76
C SER A 107 -2.92 16.01 9.28
N HIS A 108 -2.59 16.91 10.20
CA HIS A 108 -1.51 17.88 9.96
C HIS A 108 -0.16 17.17 10.09
N VAL A 109 0.52 17.01 8.96
CA VAL A 109 1.85 16.41 8.89
C VAL A 109 2.85 17.40 8.32
N THR A 110 4.07 17.39 8.85
CA THR A 110 5.19 18.21 8.37
C THR A 110 6.41 17.34 8.09
N ASP A 111 7.44 17.93 7.46
CA ASP A 111 8.71 17.26 7.14
C ASP A 111 8.55 15.91 6.42
N PHE A 112 7.53 15.80 5.57
CA PHE A 112 7.29 14.58 4.80
C PHE A 112 8.44 14.35 3.82
N ASN A 113 8.99 13.15 3.81
CA ASN A 113 9.95 12.71 2.81
C ASN A 113 9.63 11.28 2.43
N LEU A 114 9.70 10.96 1.15
CA LEU A 114 9.55 9.63 0.61
C LEU A 114 10.73 9.34 -0.31
N SER A 115 11.25 8.12 -0.22
CA SER A 115 12.36 7.65 -1.05
C SER A 115 12.18 6.17 -1.36
N LEU A 116 12.13 5.84 -2.64
CA LEU A 116 12.36 4.48 -3.12
C LEU A 116 13.83 4.34 -3.50
N ASP A 117 14.58 3.54 -2.75
CA ASP A 117 15.96 3.16 -3.05
C ASP A 117 15.95 1.99 -4.07
N MET A 118 16.36 2.27 -5.31
CA MET A 118 16.32 1.29 -6.40
C MET A 118 17.46 0.27 -6.33
N GLU A 119 18.56 0.59 -5.64
CA GLU A 119 19.66 -0.35 -5.45
C GLU A 119 19.27 -1.42 -4.44
N LYS A 120 18.58 -1.02 -3.37
CA LYS A 120 18.19 -1.92 -2.27
C LYS A 120 16.78 -2.50 -2.39
N GLY A 121 15.91 -1.90 -3.20
CA GLY A 121 14.50 -2.28 -3.30
C GLY A 121 13.69 -1.93 -2.05
N VAL A 122 14.04 -0.83 -1.38
CA VAL A 122 13.44 -0.39 -0.11
C VAL A 122 12.66 0.91 -0.32
N LEU A 123 11.40 0.92 0.10
CA LEU A 123 10.61 2.15 0.18
C LEU A 123 10.61 2.65 1.61
N THR A 124 11.07 3.89 1.81
CA THR A 124 11.07 4.58 3.09
C THR A 124 10.28 5.87 2.97
N TYR A 125 9.46 6.19 3.96
CA TYR A 125 8.92 7.52 4.12
C TYR A 125 8.94 7.97 5.58
N THR A 126 9.09 9.26 5.77
CA THR A 126 9.11 9.95 7.05
C THR A 126 8.10 11.07 7.05
N TYR A 127 7.55 11.36 8.23
CA TYR A 127 6.75 12.55 8.49
C TYR A 127 6.78 12.89 9.98
N VAL A 128 6.39 14.10 10.32
CA VAL A 128 6.19 14.54 11.70
C VAL A 128 4.70 14.78 11.92
N ALA A 129 4.15 14.17 12.96
CA ALA A 129 2.78 14.39 13.41
C ALA A 129 2.76 14.47 14.94
N TYR A 130 2.06 15.46 15.48
CA TYR A 130 1.87 15.61 16.94
C TYR A 130 3.17 15.58 17.78
N GLY A 131 4.27 16.16 17.28
CA GLY A 131 5.56 16.17 17.99
C GLY A 131 6.45 14.94 17.75
N VAL A 132 5.93 13.90 17.08
CA VAL A 132 6.64 12.64 16.82
C VAL A 132 7.01 12.51 15.35
N ARG A 133 8.28 12.22 15.07
CA ARG A 133 8.72 11.74 13.76
C ARG A 133 8.41 10.26 13.64
N VAL A 134 7.69 9.90 12.59
CA VAL A 134 7.44 8.52 12.19
C VAL A 134 8.25 8.22 10.95
N THR A 135 9.04 7.16 10.99
CA THR A 135 9.72 6.58 9.82
C THR A 135 9.10 5.22 9.55
N ALA A 136 8.52 5.05 8.37
CA ALA A 136 8.07 3.77 7.87
C ALA A 136 9.01 3.28 6.76
N GLU A 137 9.43 2.02 6.86
CA GLU A 137 10.28 1.36 5.87
C GLU A 137 9.67 0.01 5.50
N ARG A 138 9.76 -0.35 4.22
CA ARG A 138 9.38 -1.68 3.77
C ARG A 138 10.19 -2.20 2.61
N PHE A 139 10.25 -3.52 2.52
CA PHE A 139 10.77 -4.24 1.36
C PHE A 139 10.07 -5.61 1.19
N PHE A 140 10.18 -6.15 -0.01
CA PHE A 140 9.80 -7.51 -0.35
C PHE A 140 11.08 -8.32 -0.56
N SER A 141 11.28 -9.35 0.25
CA SER A 141 12.56 -10.07 0.26
C SER A 141 12.76 -10.83 -1.04
N ILE A 142 13.91 -10.61 -1.70
CA ILE A 142 14.33 -11.41 -2.85
C ILE A 142 15.00 -12.73 -2.44
N ALA A 143 15.34 -12.87 -1.15
CA ALA A 143 15.96 -14.08 -0.60
C ALA A 143 14.91 -15.08 -0.06
N GLN A 144 13.79 -14.58 0.46
CA GLN A 144 12.64 -15.38 0.88
C GLN A 144 11.37 -14.80 0.28
N GLN A 145 10.90 -15.43 -0.79
CA GLN A 145 9.91 -14.85 -1.71
C GLN A 145 8.56 -14.52 -1.04
N GLU A 146 8.20 -15.25 0.00
CA GLU A 146 6.94 -15.10 0.74
C GLU A 146 7.00 -14.00 1.81
N LEU A 147 8.17 -13.41 2.06
CA LEU A 147 8.40 -12.44 3.13
C LEU A 147 8.27 -10.99 2.63
N ALA A 148 7.33 -10.26 3.22
CA ALA A 148 7.26 -8.80 3.19
C ALA A 148 7.53 -8.25 4.60
N VAL A 149 8.33 -7.19 4.70
CA VAL A 149 8.72 -6.58 5.97
C VAL A 149 8.25 -5.13 6.00
N PHE A 150 7.64 -4.74 7.12
CA PHE A 150 7.19 -3.38 7.41
C PHE A 150 7.74 -2.98 8.76
N ALA A 151 8.54 -1.92 8.81
CA ALA A 151 9.17 -1.41 10.01
C ALA A 151 8.70 0.01 10.27
N PHE A 152 8.41 0.31 11.53
CA PHE A 152 8.04 1.64 12.00
C PHE A 152 8.99 2.07 13.12
N MET A 153 9.49 3.29 13.02
CA MET A 153 10.29 3.93 14.05
C MET A 153 9.62 5.23 14.47
N PHE A 154 9.59 5.48 15.78
CA PHE A 154 8.98 6.65 16.39
C PHE A 154 10.03 7.41 17.19
N GLU A 155 10.16 8.71 16.96
CA GLU A 155 11.12 9.58 17.64
C GLU A 155 10.40 10.85 18.12
N SER A 156 10.44 11.13 19.43
CA SER A 156 9.94 12.39 20.00
C SER A 156 10.88 13.54 19.62
N LEU A 157 10.33 14.63 19.08
CA LEU A 157 11.10 15.79 18.61
C LEU A 157 10.99 17.01 19.53
N ASP A 158 9.96 17.07 20.37
CA ASP A 158 9.70 18.18 21.28
C ASP A 158 10.22 17.94 22.70
N GLY A 159 10.72 16.72 22.99
CA GLY A 159 11.24 16.33 24.29
C GLY A 159 10.16 15.82 25.25
N GLU A 160 8.90 15.74 24.81
CA GLU A 160 7.79 15.23 25.60
C GLU A 160 7.67 13.70 25.47
N ILE A 161 7.00 13.10 26.46
CA ILE A 161 6.65 11.67 26.45
C ILE A 161 5.33 11.51 25.69
N HIS A 162 5.37 10.76 24.59
CA HIS A 162 4.17 10.43 23.80
C HIS A 162 3.76 8.97 24.00
N GLN A 163 2.45 8.73 24.01
CA GLN A 163 1.89 7.38 23.94
C GLN A 163 1.73 6.97 22.48
N ILE A 164 2.43 5.91 22.07
CA ILE A 164 2.30 5.32 20.74
C ILE A 164 1.48 4.04 20.84
N ARG A 165 0.45 3.93 19.99
CA ARG A 165 -0.29 2.68 19.79
C ARG A 165 -0.36 2.37 18.31
N THR A 166 -0.02 1.13 17.96
CA THR A 166 -0.17 0.60 16.60
C THR A 166 -1.16 -0.55 16.57
N ALA A 167 -1.83 -0.74 15.44
CA ALA A 167 -2.67 -1.92 15.20
C ALA A 167 -2.38 -2.44 13.78
N SER A 168 -1.66 -3.55 13.69
CA SER A 168 -1.41 -4.27 12.44
C SER A 168 -2.64 -5.08 12.05
N ILE A 169 -3.06 -4.98 10.79
CA ILE A 169 -4.32 -5.51 10.30
C ILE A 169 -4.08 -6.32 9.03
N ILE A 170 -4.67 -7.51 8.96
CA ILE A 170 -4.87 -8.23 7.70
C ILE A 170 -6.33 -8.01 7.30
N ASP A 171 -6.56 -7.32 6.19
CA ASP A 171 -7.91 -7.01 5.71
C ASP A 171 -8.24 -7.77 4.42
N ALA A 172 -9.27 -8.63 4.49
CA ALA A 172 -9.81 -9.36 3.34
C ALA A 172 -10.94 -8.59 2.62
N ASN A 173 -11.38 -7.45 3.14
CA ASN A 173 -12.40 -6.59 2.54
C ASN A 173 -11.84 -5.71 1.39
N VAL A 174 -10.99 -6.30 0.55
CA VAL A 174 -10.41 -5.66 -0.62
C VAL A 174 -11.33 -5.81 -1.84
N ARG A 175 -11.17 -4.91 -2.81
CA ARG A 175 -11.88 -4.93 -4.09
C ARG A 175 -10.92 -4.68 -5.23
N ASN A 176 -11.28 -5.20 -6.41
CA ASN A 176 -10.67 -4.82 -7.67
C ASN A 176 -11.47 -3.65 -8.26
N GLU A 177 -10.85 -2.47 -8.40
CA GLU A 177 -11.52 -1.30 -9.01
C GLU A 177 -12.00 -1.58 -10.45
N ASP A 178 -11.37 -2.54 -11.13
CA ASP A 178 -11.67 -2.93 -12.50
C ASP A 178 -12.59 -4.16 -12.62
N SER A 179 -13.21 -4.63 -11.52
CA SER A 179 -14.12 -5.78 -11.57
C SER A 179 -15.29 -5.53 -12.53
N ASN A 180 -15.66 -6.53 -13.35
CA ASN A 180 -16.68 -6.34 -14.38
C ASN A 180 -18.09 -6.16 -13.79
N TYR A 181 -18.34 -6.70 -12.60
CA TYR A 181 -19.66 -6.77 -11.96
C TYR A 181 -19.68 -6.28 -10.50
N ASP A 182 -18.66 -5.53 -10.05
CA ASP A 182 -18.56 -5.00 -8.68
C ASP A 182 -18.56 -6.10 -7.58
N GLU A 183 -18.16 -7.31 -7.94
CA GLU A 183 -18.10 -8.47 -7.06
C GLU A 183 -16.76 -8.55 -6.31
N LYS A 184 -16.79 -9.14 -5.11
CA LYS A 184 -15.56 -9.49 -4.38
C LYS A 184 -15.03 -10.82 -4.89
N PHE A 185 -13.71 -10.91 -5.03
CA PHE A 185 -13.05 -12.14 -5.50
C PHE A 185 -12.56 -13.04 -4.36
N TRP A 186 -12.60 -12.58 -3.11
CA TRP A 186 -12.17 -13.36 -1.93
C TRP A 186 -13.36 -13.77 -1.06
N THR A 187 -13.31 -15.00 -0.54
CA THR A 187 -14.28 -15.52 0.43
C THR A 187 -13.57 -15.99 1.69
N VAL A 188 -13.71 -15.28 2.81
CA VAL A 188 -13.08 -15.71 4.07
C VAL A 188 -13.69 -17.03 4.55
N LYS A 189 -12.84 -18.04 4.77
CA LYS A 189 -13.21 -19.36 5.30
C LYS A 189 -12.97 -19.46 6.80
N ASN A 190 -11.89 -18.85 7.28
CA ASN A 190 -11.52 -18.84 8.69
C ASN A 190 -10.65 -17.61 9.00
N LEU A 191 -10.71 -17.14 10.23
CA LEU A 191 -9.82 -16.10 10.75
C LEU A 191 -9.65 -16.30 12.26
N ASP A 192 -8.48 -15.99 12.78
CA ASP A 192 -8.24 -16.01 14.22
C ASP A 192 -7.14 -15.01 14.61
N ASN A 193 -7.12 -14.65 15.89
CA ASN A 193 -6.10 -13.81 16.50
C ASN A 193 -5.59 -14.45 17.79
N THR A 194 -4.31 -14.79 17.80
CA THR A 194 -3.63 -15.46 18.90
C THR A 194 -2.54 -14.56 19.49
N ALA A 195 -2.01 -14.93 20.66
CA ALA A 195 -0.91 -14.20 21.28
C ALA A 195 0.37 -14.12 20.40
N THR A 196 0.54 -15.04 19.45
CA THR A 196 1.73 -15.10 18.57
C THR A 196 1.48 -14.62 17.15
N GLY A 197 0.25 -14.25 16.80
CA GLY A 197 -0.08 -13.76 15.46
C GLY A 197 -1.54 -13.94 15.08
N SER A 198 -1.91 -13.35 13.95
CA SER A 198 -3.25 -13.41 13.37
C SER A 198 -3.18 -14.00 11.96
N PHE A 199 -4.26 -14.66 11.51
CA PHE A 199 -4.33 -15.20 10.16
C PHE A 199 -5.73 -15.05 9.55
N ILE A 200 -5.78 -15.08 8.21
CA ILE A 200 -7.01 -15.21 7.42
C ILE A 200 -6.80 -16.34 6.41
N VAL A 201 -7.80 -17.22 6.30
CA VAL A 201 -7.89 -18.25 5.25
C VAL A 201 -9.00 -17.84 4.30
N THR A 202 -8.73 -17.81 2.99
CA THR A 202 -9.67 -17.46 1.92
C THR A 202 -9.97 -18.60 0.96
#